data_AF-A0A9W6K5G2-F1
#
_entry.id   AF-A0A9W6K5G2-F1
#
_cell.length_a   1.000
_cell.length_b   1.000
_cell.length_c   1.000
_cell.angle_alpha   90.00
_cell.angle_beta   90.00
_cell.angle_gamma   90.00
#
_symmetry.space_group_name_H-M   'P 1'
#
loop_
_entity.id
_entity.type
_entity.pdbx_description
1 polymer ?
#
loop_
_entity_poly.entity_id
_entity_poly.type
_entity_poly.pdbx_seq_one_letter_code
_entity_poly.pdbx_strand_id
1 'polypeptide(L)'
;MTVLTIFFCGTGSNKYDFAHKNFWNGELVSTLAAHHPGREFADWIVVDGPGSGNLQADELFTRTPDYGLSGTLFGKGWEENVQHARNIIKGKCEWERKQLTEADYNRLKAAGIPIEDVKVEGSWFWRTYNYGDRSVTQQRLQEQIIKTFRKDGIIPTQLNLVGWSRGGISCHMLANAMLEDSALAHIPVNIFAIDPVPGLANFQEQRVSLGANVKEYVAFYARDERSKGFSCVIPHTASGTKTCIYPMAGRHATLVGNATSSADTARSSNDLKALSGPGQIVRHLAESCLKRWGVSLKNCLNLSEDELNSLAKGIVADEPRYELMHKISYTYFTELDGGERYVSLGSKGVPFSSVKGAPYLPATGLATPLSDISVYRQLL
;
A
#
# COMPACT_ATOMS: atom_id res chain seq x y z
N MET A 1 -22.44 2.72 -11.96
CA MET A 1 -21.45 1.87 -11.28
C MET A 1 -20.43 2.78 -10.64
N THR A 2 -20.25 2.64 -9.32
CA THR A 2 -19.38 3.50 -8.51
C THR A 2 -18.17 2.69 -8.09
N VAL A 3 -17.00 3.08 -8.59
CA VAL A 3 -15.71 2.46 -8.28
C VAL A 3 -15.04 3.31 -7.22
N LEU A 4 -14.61 2.68 -6.12
CA LEU A 4 -13.76 3.29 -5.11
C LEU A 4 -12.39 2.63 -5.16
N THR A 5 -11.32 3.43 -5.20
CA THR A 5 -9.94 2.91 -5.16
C THR A 5 -9.25 3.28 -3.84
N ILE A 6 -8.67 2.31 -3.15
CA ILE A 6 -7.99 2.53 -1.86
C ILE A 6 -6.51 2.18 -2.02
N PHE A 7 -5.65 3.14 -1.72
CA PHE A 7 -4.20 3.02 -1.78
C PHE A 7 -3.64 2.89 -0.35
N PHE A 8 -2.99 1.77 -0.04
CA PHE A 8 -2.34 1.53 1.25
C PHE A 8 -0.82 1.63 1.11
N CYS A 9 -0.23 2.68 1.68
CA CYS A 9 1.22 2.86 1.66
C CYS A 9 1.93 1.79 2.51
N GLY A 10 3.19 1.52 2.15
CA GLY A 10 4.03 0.57 2.86
C GLY A 10 4.53 1.10 4.21
N THR A 11 5.14 0.22 4.99
CA THR A 11 5.81 0.56 6.26
C THR A 11 6.65 1.83 6.17
N GLY A 12 6.40 2.80 7.05
CA GLY A 12 7.17 4.04 7.09
C GLY A 12 6.91 4.99 5.91
N SER A 13 6.02 4.61 4.99
CA SER A 13 5.65 5.42 3.82
C SER A 13 4.29 6.10 4.01
N ASN A 14 4.11 7.25 3.38
CA ASN A 14 2.93 8.11 3.52
C ASN A 14 2.49 8.69 2.16
N LYS A 15 1.35 9.37 2.16
CA LYS A 15 0.77 9.97 0.95
C LYS A 15 1.64 11.01 0.24
N TYR A 16 2.66 11.56 0.90
CA TYR A 16 3.57 12.56 0.32
C TYR A 16 4.84 11.95 -0.31
N ASP A 17 5.00 10.63 -0.24
CA ASP A 17 6.21 9.97 -0.77
C ASP A 17 6.29 9.93 -2.30
N PHE A 18 5.27 10.43 -3.01
CA PHE A 18 5.37 10.74 -4.44
C PHE A 18 6.48 11.76 -4.73
N ALA A 19 6.91 12.54 -3.74
CA ALA A 19 8.00 13.51 -3.83
C ALA A 19 9.23 13.13 -2.97
N HIS A 20 9.25 11.93 -2.37
CA HIS A 20 10.32 11.55 -1.45
C HIS A 20 11.63 11.21 -2.19
N LYS A 21 12.73 11.80 -1.74
CA LYS A 21 14.05 11.78 -2.42
C LYS A 21 14.62 10.39 -2.71
N ASN A 22 14.26 9.37 -1.93
CA ASN A 22 14.76 8.00 -2.13
C ASN A 22 14.03 7.27 -3.28
N PHE A 23 12.92 7.81 -3.78
CA PHE A 23 12.18 7.27 -4.90
C PHE A 23 12.30 8.22 -6.09
N TRP A 24 13.12 7.84 -7.07
CA TRP A 24 13.54 8.77 -8.14
C TRP A 24 12.38 9.28 -9.01
N ASN A 25 11.25 8.55 -9.03
CA ASN A 25 10.04 8.90 -9.74
C ASN A 25 8.79 8.79 -8.83
N GLY A 26 8.99 9.07 -7.54
CA GLY A 26 7.98 8.92 -6.49
C GLY A 26 7.78 7.47 -6.05
N GLU A 27 7.37 7.28 -4.80
CA GLU A 27 6.94 5.95 -4.33
C GLU A 27 5.66 5.55 -5.05
N LEU A 28 5.58 4.30 -5.51
CA LEU A 28 4.55 3.87 -6.44
C LEU A 28 3.11 4.07 -5.93
N VAL A 29 2.79 3.63 -4.71
CA VAL A 29 1.42 3.66 -4.20
C VAL A 29 0.93 5.11 -4.03
N SER A 30 1.74 5.95 -3.40
CA SER A 30 1.49 7.38 -3.23
C SER A 30 1.44 8.13 -4.57
N THR A 31 2.26 7.74 -5.54
CA THR A 31 2.24 8.31 -6.91
C THR A 31 0.95 7.96 -7.64
N LEU A 32 0.48 6.70 -7.56
CA LEU A 32 -0.79 6.30 -8.17
C LEU A 32 -1.97 7.07 -7.56
N ALA A 33 -1.98 7.26 -6.23
CA ALA A 33 -2.97 8.07 -5.54
C ALA A 33 -2.95 9.54 -6.02
N ALA A 34 -1.77 10.17 -6.06
CA ALA A 34 -1.59 11.54 -6.54
C ALA A 34 -1.99 11.74 -8.01
N HIS A 35 -1.96 10.68 -8.80
CA HIS A 35 -2.35 10.67 -10.21
C HIS A 35 -3.84 10.39 -10.45
N HIS A 36 -4.60 10.08 -9.40
CA HIS A 36 -6.03 9.87 -9.49
C HIS A 36 -6.77 11.22 -9.65
N PRO A 37 -7.47 11.49 -10.76
CA PRO A 37 -8.09 12.80 -11.03
C PRO A 37 -9.43 12.99 -10.32
N GLY A 38 -10.00 11.91 -9.77
CA GLY A 38 -11.23 11.92 -8.99
C GLY A 38 -11.09 12.64 -7.64
N ARG A 39 -12.19 12.72 -6.91
CA ARG A 39 -12.24 13.35 -5.59
C ARG A 39 -11.83 12.36 -4.52
N GLU A 40 -10.86 12.74 -3.69
CA GLU A 40 -10.52 11.99 -2.49
C GLU A 40 -11.78 11.82 -1.62
N PHE A 41 -11.87 10.69 -0.91
CA PHE A 41 -13.01 10.18 -0.14
C PHE A 41 -14.21 9.69 -0.96
N ALA A 42 -14.50 10.31 -2.12
CA ALA A 42 -15.59 9.87 -2.99
C ALA A 42 -15.15 8.76 -3.95
N ASP A 43 -14.11 9.01 -4.75
CA ASP A 43 -13.64 8.11 -5.81
C ASP A 43 -12.39 7.32 -5.39
N TRP A 44 -11.59 7.88 -4.46
CA TRP A 44 -10.38 7.23 -3.96
C TRP A 44 -10.00 7.69 -2.55
N ILE A 45 -9.17 6.93 -1.84
CA ILE A 45 -8.45 7.40 -0.65
C ILE A 45 -7.02 6.84 -0.63
N VAL A 46 -6.12 7.52 0.04
CA VAL A 46 -4.79 7.01 0.39
C VAL A 46 -4.67 6.92 1.90
N VAL A 47 -4.10 5.81 2.37
CA VAL A 47 -3.91 5.49 3.78
C VAL A 47 -2.43 5.28 4.03
N ASP A 48 -1.87 6.12 4.90
CA ASP A 48 -0.49 6.06 5.33
C ASP A 48 -0.14 4.69 5.92
N GLY A 49 1.07 4.23 5.65
CA GLY A 49 1.51 2.93 6.12
C GLY A 49 1.84 2.95 7.61
N PRO A 50 1.77 1.79 8.30
CA PRO A 50 2.10 1.71 9.71
C PRO A 50 3.52 2.22 9.97
N GLY A 51 3.67 3.09 10.97
CA GLY A 51 4.97 3.64 11.37
C GLY A 51 5.46 4.87 10.60
N SER A 52 4.66 5.45 9.72
CA SER A 52 4.98 6.68 8.98
C SER A 52 4.97 7.97 9.81
N GLY A 53 4.67 7.87 11.12
CA GLY A 53 4.41 9.02 11.98
C GLY A 53 2.93 9.43 12.02
N ASN A 54 2.04 8.70 11.32
CA ASN A 54 0.58 8.91 11.31
C ASN A 54 0.19 10.37 11.00
N LEU A 55 0.72 10.91 9.90
CA LEU A 55 0.42 12.28 9.45
C LEU A 55 -1.07 12.47 9.11
N GLN A 56 -1.80 11.36 8.91
CA GLN A 56 -3.25 11.33 8.71
C GLN A 56 -4.08 11.05 9.98
N ALA A 57 -3.49 11.07 11.19
CA ALA A 57 -4.24 10.76 12.43
C ALA A 57 -5.50 11.61 12.63
N ASP A 58 -5.50 12.83 12.09
CA ASP A 58 -6.62 13.78 12.10
C ASP A 58 -7.68 13.50 11.03
N GLU A 59 -7.37 12.70 10.01
CA GLU A 59 -8.21 12.34 8.88
C GLU A 59 -8.93 10.99 9.10
N LEU A 60 -8.48 10.15 10.05
CA LEU A 60 -9.03 8.80 10.23
C LEU A 60 -10.45 8.82 10.82
N PHE A 61 -11.28 7.87 10.38
CA PHE A 61 -12.64 7.59 10.91
C PHE A 61 -12.58 6.61 12.09
N THR A 62 -11.41 6.45 12.70
CA THR A 62 -11.15 5.48 13.77
C THR A 62 -10.14 6.08 14.73
N ARG A 63 -10.37 5.86 16.03
CA ARG A 63 -9.46 6.33 17.07
C ARG A 63 -8.16 5.54 17.00
N THR A 64 -7.04 6.22 16.77
CA THR A 64 -5.70 5.64 16.88
C THR A 64 -5.06 5.99 18.23
N PRO A 65 -4.64 5.01 19.05
CA PRO A 65 -3.74 5.27 20.17
C PRO A 65 -2.36 5.76 19.70
N ASP A 66 -1.66 6.51 20.55
CA ASP A 66 -0.27 6.89 20.30
C ASP A 66 0.64 5.68 20.53
N TYR A 67 1.24 5.18 19.44
CA TYR A 67 1.99 3.92 19.48
C TYR A 67 3.47 4.06 19.85
N GLY A 68 3.99 5.29 19.94
CA GLY A 68 5.41 5.58 20.20
C GLY A 68 6.36 4.88 19.20
N LEU A 69 7.66 4.85 19.52
CA LEU A 69 8.70 4.20 18.70
C LEU A 69 8.57 2.66 18.66
N SER A 70 8.05 2.05 19.73
CA SER A 70 7.97 0.59 19.86
C SER A 70 6.81 -0.03 19.06
N GLY A 71 5.71 0.68 18.82
CA GLY A 71 4.57 0.14 18.07
C GLY A 71 4.80 0.02 16.55
N THR A 72 5.69 0.84 15.98
CA THR A 72 6.06 0.86 14.56
C THR A 72 6.74 -0.44 14.10
N LEU A 73 7.58 -1.03 14.96
CA LEU A 73 8.34 -2.25 14.64
C LEU A 73 7.46 -3.51 14.66
N PHE A 74 6.44 -3.54 15.52
CA PHE A 74 5.49 -4.65 15.67
C PHE A 74 4.19 -4.51 14.86
N GLY A 75 4.09 -3.48 14.01
CA GLY A 75 2.99 -3.34 13.05
C GLY A 75 1.68 -2.79 13.62
N LYS A 76 1.71 -2.08 14.75
CA LYS A 76 0.49 -1.45 15.29
C LYS A 76 0.00 -0.31 14.36
N GLY A 77 -1.32 -0.17 14.20
CA GLY A 77 -1.96 0.86 13.36
C GLY A 77 -2.65 0.35 12.09
N TRP A 78 -2.32 -0.86 11.63
CA TRP A 78 -2.96 -1.49 10.47
C TRP A 78 -4.42 -1.89 10.68
N GLU A 79 -4.83 -2.35 11.87
CA GLU A 79 -6.24 -2.65 12.15
C GLU A 79 -7.07 -1.37 12.07
N GLU A 80 -6.54 -0.26 12.59
CA GLU A 80 -7.17 1.05 12.54
C GLU A 80 -7.24 1.58 11.10
N ASN A 81 -6.20 1.36 10.29
CA ASN A 81 -6.20 1.69 8.86
C ASN A 81 -7.28 0.91 8.09
N VAL A 82 -7.41 -0.39 8.36
CA VAL A 82 -8.43 -1.25 7.74
C VAL A 82 -9.84 -0.82 8.21
N GLN A 83 -10.00 -0.51 9.49
CA GLN A 83 -11.28 -0.03 10.02
C GLN A 83 -11.65 1.35 9.47
N HIS A 84 -10.69 2.26 9.32
CA HIS A 84 -10.88 3.55 8.67
C HIS A 84 -11.37 3.36 7.24
N ALA A 85 -10.67 2.55 6.43
CA ALA A 85 -11.06 2.26 5.06
C ALA A 85 -12.47 1.65 4.96
N ARG A 86 -12.81 0.71 5.85
CA ARG A 86 -14.15 0.12 5.97
C ARG A 86 -15.22 1.18 6.29
N ASN A 87 -14.96 2.09 7.22
CA ASN A 87 -15.87 3.18 7.56
C ASN A 87 -16.05 4.16 6.39
N ILE A 88 -14.98 4.45 5.64
CA ILE A 88 -15.04 5.25 4.40
C ILE A 88 -15.88 4.54 3.34
N ILE A 89 -15.74 3.22 3.14
CA ILE A 89 -16.57 2.46 2.18
C ILE A 89 -18.05 2.61 2.53
N LYS A 90 -18.40 2.50 3.82
CA LYS A 90 -19.77 2.67 4.32
C LYS A 90 -20.25 4.12 4.33
N GLY A 91 -19.35 5.09 4.14
CA GLY A 91 -19.64 6.52 4.20
C GLY A 91 -20.22 6.96 5.53
N LYS A 92 -19.83 6.29 6.62
CA LYS A 92 -20.33 6.56 7.97
C LYS A 92 -19.16 6.74 8.91
N CYS A 93 -19.05 7.94 9.47
CA CYS A 93 -18.11 8.21 10.54
C CYS A 93 -18.72 7.83 11.90
N GLU A 94 -18.05 6.94 12.64
CA GLU A 94 -18.44 6.57 14.00
C GLU A 94 -17.52 7.21 15.06
N TRP A 95 -16.43 7.85 14.62
CA TRP A 95 -15.47 8.51 15.50
C TRP A 95 -14.98 9.81 14.90
N GLU A 96 -15.07 10.90 15.66
CA GLU A 96 -14.56 12.21 15.26
C GLU A 96 -13.52 12.71 16.25
N ARG A 97 -12.41 13.27 15.74
CA ARG A 97 -11.47 14.02 16.57
C ARG A 97 -12.02 15.42 16.80
N LYS A 98 -12.68 15.62 17.93
CA LYS A 98 -13.29 16.91 18.29
C LYS A 98 -12.29 17.91 18.84
N GLN A 99 -11.28 17.48 19.59
CA GLN A 99 -10.32 18.39 20.22
C GLN A 99 -9.39 19.05 19.18
N LEU A 100 -9.13 20.34 19.35
CA LEU A 100 -8.18 21.11 18.54
C LEU A 100 -6.74 20.72 18.89
N THR A 101 -5.88 20.69 17.86
CA THR A 101 -4.43 20.68 18.08
C THR A 101 -3.95 22.10 18.38
N GLU A 102 -2.77 22.24 18.99
CA GLU A 102 -2.14 23.55 19.19
C GLU A 102 -1.97 24.32 17.86
N ALA A 103 -1.57 23.61 16.81
CA ALA A 103 -1.39 24.20 15.49
C ALA A 103 -2.70 24.72 14.90
N ASP A 104 -3.80 23.95 15.02
CA ASP A 104 -5.12 24.38 14.57
C ASP A 104 -5.62 25.58 15.37
N TYR A 105 -5.47 25.54 16.69
CA TYR A 105 -5.85 26.63 17.58
C TYR A 105 -5.14 27.93 17.21
N ASN A 106 -3.82 27.88 17.01
CA ASN A 106 -3.03 29.04 16.63
C ASN A 106 -3.43 29.58 15.25
N ARG A 107 -3.73 28.70 14.28
CA ARG A 107 -4.22 29.09 12.96
C ARG A 107 -5.59 29.77 13.04
N LEU A 108 -6.52 29.24 13.84
CA LEU A 108 -7.85 29.82 14.03
C LEU A 108 -7.79 31.18 14.75
N LYS A 109 -6.98 31.32 15.80
CA LYS A 109 -6.71 32.62 16.45
C LYS A 109 -6.12 33.63 15.46
N ALA A 110 -5.12 33.22 14.67
CA ALA A 110 -4.50 34.09 13.67
C ALA A 110 -5.48 34.53 12.57
N ALA A 111 -6.48 33.70 12.24
CA ALA A 111 -7.54 34.02 11.29
C ALA A 111 -8.67 34.89 11.89
N GLY A 112 -8.60 35.26 13.18
CA GLY A 112 -9.63 36.06 13.86
C GLY A 112 -10.92 35.31 14.16
N ILE A 113 -10.90 33.98 14.16
CA ILE A 113 -12.09 33.16 14.45
C ILE A 113 -12.30 33.13 15.97
N PRO A 114 -13.50 33.46 16.47
CA PRO A 114 -13.78 33.44 17.91
C PRO A 114 -13.80 32.00 18.43
N ILE A 115 -12.79 31.64 19.23
CA ILE A 115 -12.64 30.35 19.91
C ILE A 115 -12.29 30.56 21.39
N GLU A 116 -12.70 29.61 22.23
CA GLU A 116 -12.38 29.60 23.68
C GLU A 116 -10.87 29.68 23.91
N ASP A 117 -10.44 30.33 24.98
CA ASP A 117 -9.02 30.37 25.34
C ASP A 117 -8.53 29.01 25.89
N VAL A 118 -7.24 28.73 25.69
CA VAL A 118 -6.61 27.47 26.11
C VAL A 118 -6.81 27.24 27.61
N LYS A 119 -7.40 26.10 27.96
CA LYS A 119 -7.52 25.66 29.35
C LYS A 119 -6.24 24.90 29.72
N VAL A 120 -5.55 25.37 30.76
CA VAL A 120 -4.33 24.74 31.26
C VAL A 120 -4.66 24.02 32.56
N GLU A 121 -4.44 22.71 32.58
CA GLU A 121 -4.68 21.86 33.75
C GLU A 121 -3.38 21.16 34.17
N GLY A 122 -3.23 20.87 35.46
CA GLY A 122 -2.10 20.11 36.01
C GLY A 122 -1.08 20.93 36.82
N SER A 123 -0.05 20.26 37.31
CA SER A 123 1.02 20.87 38.12
C SER A 123 2.14 21.43 37.24
N TRP A 124 3.06 22.21 37.81
CA TRP A 124 4.19 22.80 37.05
C TRP A 124 4.97 21.76 36.22
N PHE A 125 5.14 20.54 36.75
CA PHE A 125 5.89 19.46 36.09
C PHE A 125 5.06 18.67 35.06
N TRP A 126 3.73 18.82 35.06
CA TRP A 126 2.81 18.08 34.19
C TRP A 126 1.65 18.96 33.81
N ARG A 127 1.88 19.86 32.83
CA ARG A 127 0.82 20.69 32.25
C ARG A 127 0.19 19.98 31.07
N THR A 128 -1.13 19.91 31.07
CA THR A 128 -1.96 19.53 29.93
C THR A 128 -2.68 20.75 29.39
N TYR A 129 -2.61 20.94 28.07
CA TYR A 129 -3.23 22.05 27.37
C TYR A 129 -4.45 21.54 26.61
N ASN A 130 -5.62 22.09 26.90
CA ASN A 130 -6.86 21.83 26.18
C ASN A 130 -7.19 23.06 25.34
N TYR A 131 -7.11 22.89 24.02
CA TYR A 131 -7.29 23.96 23.04
C TYR A 131 -8.75 24.13 22.57
N GLY A 132 -9.71 23.47 23.23
CA GLY A 132 -11.13 23.52 22.89
C GLY A 132 -11.54 22.52 21.80
N ASP A 133 -12.84 22.54 21.46
CA ASP A 133 -13.44 21.66 20.45
C ASP A 133 -13.56 22.33 19.07
N ARG A 134 -13.44 21.52 18.02
CA ARG A 134 -13.68 21.84 16.62
C ARG A 134 -15.18 21.99 16.37
N SER A 135 -15.58 23.07 15.71
CA SER A 135 -16.96 23.27 15.24
C SER A 135 -17.33 22.31 14.09
N VAL A 136 -16.37 22.05 13.19
CA VAL A 136 -16.46 21.06 12.12
C VAL A 136 -15.20 20.22 12.11
N THR A 137 -15.35 18.90 12.18
CA THR A 137 -14.25 17.94 12.16
C THR A 137 -13.91 17.55 10.72
N GLN A 138 -12.65 17.18 10.46
CA GLN A 138 -12.24 16.66 9.15
C GLN A 138 -13.10 15.46 8.74
N GLN A 139 -13.45 14.62 9.71
CA GLN A 139 -14.27 13.45 9.48
C GLN A 139 -15.67 13.81 8.96
N ARG A 140 -16.30 14.86 9.52
CA ARG A 140 -17.58 15.36 9.00
C ARG A 140 -17.46 15.89 7.58
N LEU A 141 -16.38 16.61 7.26
CA LEU A 141 -16.15 17.09 5.89
C LEU A 141 -16.03 15.93 4.91
N GLN A 142 -15.25 14.91 5.25
CA GLN A 142 -15.09 13.70 4.44
C GLN A 142 -16.42 12.95 4.27
N GLU A 143 -17.22 12.81 5.33
CA GLU A 143 -18.55 12.18 5.24
C GLU A 143 -19.48 12.97 4.30
N GLN A 144 -19.44 14.31 4.33
CA GLN A 144 -20.21 15.14 3.40
C GLN A 144 -19.72 15.02 1.97
N ILE A 145 -18.40 14.94 1.74
CA ILE A 145 -17.83 14.67 0.42
C ILE A 145 -18.38 13.34 -0.12
N ILE A 146 -18.36 12.29 0.71
CA ILE A 146 -18.89 10.97 0.34
C ILE A 146 -20.36 11.06 -0.06
N LYS A 147 -21.20 11.66 0.80
CA LYS A 147 -22.66 11.79 0.56
C LYS A 147 -22.99 12.64 -0.68
N THR A 148 -22.18 13.65 -0.96
CA THR A 148 -22.43 14.59 -2.05
C THR A 148 -21.96 14.04 -3.40
N PHE A 149 -20.81 13.37 -3.42
CA PHE A 149 -20.11 13.09 -4.69
C PHE A 149 -20.11 11.63 -5.11
N ARG A 150 -20.42 10.67 -4.21
CA ARG A 150 -20.56 9.27 -4.65
C ARG A 150 -21.84 9.11 -5.47
N LYS A 151 -21.66 8.68 -6.72
CA LYS A 151 -22.75 8.38 -7.63
C LYS A 151 -23.42 7.07 -7.19
N ASP A 152 -24.68 6.88 -7.57
CA ASP A 152 -25.42 5.62 -7.40
C ASP A 152 -25.55 5.08 -5.96
N GLY A 153 -25.24 5.89 -4.95
CA GLY A 153 -25.35 5.54 -3.53
C GLY A 153 -24.05 5.76 -2.75
N ILE A 154 -24.15 5.64 -1.43
CA ILE A 154 -23.01 5.84 -0.52
C ILE A 154 -22.02 4.68 -0.62
N ILE A 155 -22.52 3.44 -0.71
CA ILE A 155 -21.69 2.25 -0.78
C ILE A 155 -21.28 2.03 -2.25
N PRO A 156 -19.97 1.90 -2.56
CA PRO A 156 -19.52 1.68 -3.93
C PRO A 156 -19.94 0.29 -4.43
N THR A 157 -20.09 0.15 -5.75
CA THR A 157 -20.46 -1.11 -6.40
C THR A 157 -19.25 -1.97 -6.78
N GLN A 158 -18.04 -1.43 -6.71
CA GLN A 158 -16.77 -2.15 -6.88
C GLN A 158 -15.67 -1.46 -6.06
N LEU A 159 -14.74 -2.26 -5.55
CA LEU A 159 -13.54 -1.76 -4.87
C LEU A 159 -12.26 -2.22 -5.58
N ASN A 160 -11.32 -1.29 -5.75
CA ASN A 160 -9.96 -1.58 -6.20
C ASN A 160 -9.00 -1.26 -5.06
N LEU A 161 -8.12 -2.20 -4.71
CA LEU A 161 -7.16 -2.06 -3.62
C LEU A 161 -5.74 -2.10 -4.19
N VAL A 162 -4.91 -1.15 -3.80
CA VAL A 162 -3.49 -1.13 -4.16
C VAL A 162 -2.68 -1.02 -2.89
N GLY A 163 -1.66 -1.86 -2.71
CA GLY A 163 -0.86 -1.79 -1.50
C GLY A 163 0.52 -2.38 -1.63
N TRP A 164 1.48 -1.77 -0.94
CA TRP A 164 2.86 -2.24 -0.87
C TRP A 164 3.20 -2.71 0.55
N SER A 165 3.99 -3.76 0.71
CA SER A 165 4.47 -4.20 2.04
C SER A 165 3.32 -4.54 2.99
N ARG A 166 3.31 -4.00 4.21
CA ARG A 166 2.17 -4.06 5.14
C ARG A 166 0.90 -3.46 4.55
N GLY A 167 0.99 -2.49 3.65
CA GLY A 167 -0.17 -1.96 2.92
C GLY A 167 -0.80 -3.01 1.98
N GLY A 168 0.00 -3.87 1.36
CA GLY A 168 -0.50 -5.02 0.60
C GLY A 168 -1.25 -6.03 1.50
N ILE A 169 -0.77 -6.23 2.73
CA ILE A 169 -1.47 -7.03 3.73
C ILE A 169 -2.76 -6.34 4.21
N SER A 170 -2.77 -5.01 4.35
CA SER A 170 -4.00 -4.26 4.61
C SER A 170 -5.05 -4.45 3.53
N CYS A 171 -4.66 -4.61 2.25
CA CYS A 171 -5.59 -5.01 1.20
C CYS A 171 -6.24 -6.37 1.49
N HIS A 172 -5.47 -7.37 1.91
CA HIS A 172 -6.01 -8.69 2.28
C HIS A 172 -6.99 -8.59 3.45
N MET A 173 -6.57 -7.90 4.51
CA MET A 173 -7.38 -7.71 5.72
C MET A 173 -8.70 -7.00 5.41
N LEU A 174 -8.67 -5.94 4.60
CA LEU A 174 -9.87 -5.20 4.22
C LEU A 174 -10.82 -6.06 3.37
N ALA A 175 -10.30 -6.79 2.38
CA ALA A 175 -11.13 -7.67 1.55
C ALA A 175 -11.85 -8.73 2.38
N ASN A 176 -11.17 -9.34 3.36
CA ASN A 176 -11.78 -10.31 4.27
C ASN A 176 -12.78 -9.66 5.23
N ALA A 177 -12.45 -8.50 5.81
CA ALA A 177 -13.36 -7.74 6.67
C ALA A 177 -14.64 -7.30 5.94
N MET A 178 -14.56 -7.01 4.63
CA MET A 178 -15.72 -6.74 3.80
C MET A 178 -16.59 -7.98 3.59
N LEU A 179 -15.97 -9.15 3.41
CA LEU A 179 -16.71 -10.41 3.22
C LEU A 179 -17.51 -10.79 4.47
N GLU A 180 -17.02 -10.41 5.66
CA GLU A 180 -17.71 -10.62 6.95
C GLU A 180 -18.80 -9.57 7.24
N ASP A 181 -18.77 -8.41 6.58
CA ASP A 181 -19.77 -7.34 6.76
C ASP A 181 -20.91 -7.52 5.76
N SER A 182 -22.12 -7.84 6.24
CA SER A 182 -23.30 -8.11 5.39
C SER A 182 -23.63 -6.97 4.41
N ALA A 183 -23.31 -5.72 4.74
CA ALA A 183 -23.52 -4.59 3.85
C ALA A 183 -22.47 -4.48 2.74
N LEU A 184 -21.33 -5.17 2.85
CA LEU A 184 -20.18 -5.06 1.96
C LEU A 184 -19.82 -6.37 1.25
N ALA A 185 -20.28 -7.52 1.75
CA ALA A 185 -19.87 -8.86 1.31
C ALA A 185 -20.14 -9.14 -0.18
N HIS A 186 -21.10 -8.43 -0.78
CA HIS A 186 -21.49 -8.56 -2.18
C HIS A 186 -20.64 -7.70 -3.13
N ILE A 187 -19.82 -6.78 -2.60
CA ILE A 187 -19.01 -5.87 -3.41
C ILE A 187 -17.80 -6.64 -3.98
N PRO A 188 -17.62 -6.70 -5.31
CA PRO A 188 -16.44 -7.29 -5.90
C PRO A 188 -15.18 -6.45 -5.62
N VAL A 189 -14.09 -7.14 -5.30
CA VAL A 189 -12.79 -6.53 -4.97
C VAL A 189 -11.72 -6.96 -5.97
N ASN A 190 -10.95 -6.01 -6.50
CA ASN A 190 -9.70 -6.27 -7.21
C ASN A 190 -8.52 -5.79 -6.37
N ILE A 191 -7.41 -6.53 -6.38
CA ILE A 191 -6.22 -6.20 -5.58
C ILE A 191 -4.98 -6.16 -6.49
N PHE A 192 -4.22 -5.07 -6.39
CA PHE A 192 -2.86 -4.95 -6.90
C PHE A 192 -1.88 -4.86 -5.72
N ALA A 193 -1.19 -5.95 -5.40
CA ALA A 193 -0.27 -6.01 -4.28
C ALA A 193 1.19 -5.96 -4.75
N ILE A 194 2.01 -5.19 -4.04
CA ILE A 194 3.44 -5.10 -4.28
C ILE A 194 4.14 -5.64 -3.05
N ASP A 195 4.76 -6.81 -3.20
CA ASP A 195 5.53 -7.50 -2.17
C ASP A 195 4.88 -7.47 -0.77
N PRO A 196 3.66 -8.05 -0.60
CA PRO A 196 2.90 -7.95 0.63
C PRO A 196 3.61 -8.68 1.78
N VAL A 197 4.03 -7.94 2.82
CA VAL A 197 4.84 -8.46 3.94
C VAL A 197 4.14 -8.15 5.27
N PRO A 198 3.74 -9.16 6.05
CA PRO A 198 3.04 -8.95 7.33
C PRO A 198 4.00 -8.69 8.50
N GLY A 199 5.29 -8.99 8.32
CA GLY A 199 6.28 -9.00 9.39
C GLY A 199 6.28 -10.31 10.17
N LEU A 200 7.23 -10.44 11.10
CA LEU A 200 7.41 -11.65 11.90
C LEU A 200 6.15 -11.99 12.71
N ALA A 201 5.77 -13.28 12.72
CA ALA A 201 4.65 -13.85 13.49
C ALA A 201 3.24 -13.33 13.13
N ASN A 202 3.05 -12.72 11.95
CA ASN A 202 1.80 -12.10 11.54
C ASN A 202 1.07 -12.83 10.39
N PHE A 203 1.07 -14.17 10.41
CA PHE A 203 0.50 -15.03 9.35
C PHE A 203 -0.88 -15.60 9.69
N GLN A 204 -1.72 -14.79 10.36
CA GLN A 204 -3.11 -15.14 10.69
C GLN A 204 -3.97 -15.18 9.41
N GLU A 205 -5.04 -15.96 9.42
CA GLU A 205 -5.88 -16.28 8.25
C GLU A 205 -6.27 -15.05 7.41
N GLN A 206 -6.73 -13.98 8.07
CA GLN A 206 -7.18 -12.74 7.42
C GLN A 206 -6.08 -11.99 6.65
N ARG A 207 -4.80 -12.37 6.84
CA ARG A 207 -3.62 -11.79 6.19
C ARG A 207 -3.07 -12.70 5.09
N VAL A 208 -3.38 -14.00 5.13
CA VAL A 208 -2.77 -15.03 4.28
C VAL A 208 -3.76 -15.78 3.38
N SER A 209 -5.04 -15.44 3.47
CA SER A 209 -6.10 -15.97 2.62
C SER A 209 -6.98 -14.84 2.09
N LEU A 210 -7.64 -15.07 0.96
CA LEU A 210 -8.56 -14.15 0.32
C LEU A 210 -9.85 -14.88 -0.04
N GLY A 211 -10.98 -14.33 0.42
CA GLY A 211 -12.30 -14.89 0.17
C GLY A 211 -12.86 -14.62 -1.23
N ALA A 212 -14.07 -15.15 -1.48
CA ALA A 212 -14.69 -15.19 -2.81
C ALA A 212 -15.17 -13.83 -3.36
N ASN A 213 -15.16 -12.77 -2.55
CA ASN A 213 -15.42 -11.41 -3.01
C ASN A 213 -14.24 -10.85 -3.84
N VAL A 214 -13.03 -11.37 -3.67
CA VAL A 214 -11.88 -11.00 -4.51
C VAL A 214 -11.99 -11.65 -5.88
N LYS A 215 -12.12 -10.83 -6.93
CA LYS A 215 -12.31 -11.28 -8.32
C LYS A 215 -10.99 -11.36 -9.09
N GLU A 216 -10.09 -10.42 -8.84
CA GLU A 216 -8.75 -10.43 -9.42
C GLU A 216 -7.69 -10.03 -8.40
N TYR A 217 -6.63 -10.82 -8.32
CA TYR A 217 -5.46 -10.56 -7.50
C TYR A 217 -4.24 -10.51 -8.41
N VAL A 218 -3.61 -9.34 -8.54
CA VAL A 218 -2.37 -9.14 -9.29
C VAL A 218 -1.29 -8.79 -8.29
N ALA A 219 -0.17 -9.52 -8.29
CA ALA A 219 0.92 -9.24 -7.37
C ALA A 219 2.31 -9.38 -7.98
N PHE A 220 3.20 -8.49 -7.55
CA PHE A 220 4.62 -8.49 -7.91
C PHE A 220 5.47 -8.74 -6.66
N TYR A 221 6.43 -9.66 -6.77
CA TYR A 221 7.24 -10.11 -5.64
C TYR A 221 8.72 -9.89 -5.90
N ALA A 222 9.41 -9.31 -4.91
CA ALA A 222 10.82 -8.95 -5.03
C ALA A 222 11.71 -10.20 -4.94
N ARG A 223 12.31 -10.62 -6.05
CA ARG A 223 13.08 -11.88 -6.10
C ARG A 223 14.35 -11.81 -5.24
N ASP A 224 14.96 -10.63 -5.12
CA ASP A 224 16.30 -10.44 -4.56
C ASP A 224 16.30 -9.93 -3.11
N GLU A 225 15.13 -9.86 -2.48
CA GLU A 225 15.01 -9.55 -1.05
C GLU A 225 15.45 -10.73 -0.17
N ARG A 226 16.20 -10.46 0.90
CA ARG A 226 16.73 -11.47 1.84
C ARG A 226 16.64 -11.03 3.30
N SER A 227 16.03 -9.89 3.63
CA SER A 227 15.93 -9.42 5.01
C SER A 227 15.09 -10.38 5.86
N LYS A 228 15.62 -10.81 7.00
CA LYS A 228 14.87 -11.67 7.93
C LYS A 228 13.59 -10.97 8.38
N GLY A 229 12.45 -11.65 8.26
CA GLY A 229 11.14 -11.08 8.58
C GLY A 229 10.47 -10.33 7.43
N PHE A 230 11.06 -10.33 6.24
CA PHE A 230 10.47 -9.83 4.99
C PHE A 230 9.91 -10.95 4.10
N SER A 231 9.52 -12.08 4.71
CA SER A 231 8.81 -13.14 3.98
C SER A 231 7.47 -12.61 3.50
N CYS A 232 7.33 -12.47 2.18
CA CYS A 232 6.11 -11.98 1.56
C CYS A 232 5.05 -13.08 1.46
N VAL A 233 3.78 -12.68 1.40
CA VAL A 233 2.63 -13.58 1.41
C VAL A 233 2.07 -13.74 0.00
N ILE A 234 2.01 -14.99 -0.44
CA ILE A 234 1.19 -15.44 -1.56
C ILE A 234 -0.07 -16.03 -0.96
N PRO A 235 -1.22 -15.35 -1.02
CA PRO A 235 -2.39 -15.78 -0.28
C PRO A 235 -3.05 -17.01 -0.90
N HIS A 236 -3.72 -17.82 -0.08
CA HIS A 236 -4.71 -18.77 -0.60
C HIS A 236 -5.91 -17.99 -1.15
N THR A 237 -6.34 -18.31 -2.36
CA THR A 237 -7.45 -17.62 -3.01
C THR A 237 -8.61 -18.58 -3.24
N ALA A 238 -9.84 -18.05 -3.24
CA ALA A 238 -11.01 -18.81 -3.62
C ALA A 238 -10.93 -19.26 -5.10
N SER A 239 -11.54 -20.40 -5.44
CA SER A 239 -11.43 -21.03 -6.78
C SER A 239 -11.89 -20.16 -7.96
N GLY A 240 -12.68 -19.11 -7.72
CA GLY A 240 -13.14 -18.16 -8.74
C GLY A 240 -12.28 -16.89 -8.87
N THR A 241 -11.22 -16.74 -8.08
CA THR A 241 -10.34 -15.57 -8.13
C THR A 241 -9.31 -15.74 -9.24
N LYS A 242 -9.21 -14.76 -10.14
CA LYS A 242 -8.11 -14.70 -11.11
C LYS A 242 -6.85 -14.24 -10.40
N THR A 243 -5.88 -15.14 -10.24
CA THR A 243 -4.65 -14.86 -9.46
C THR A 243 -3.43 -14.79 -10.36
N CYS A 244 -2.89 -13.59 -10.54
CA CYS A 244 -1.71 -13.33 -11.34
C CYS A 244 -0.53 -12.92 -10.46
N ILE A 245 0.51 -13.74 -10.41
CA ILE A 245 1.71 -13.45 -9.60
C ILE A 245 2.94 -13.43 -10.48
N TYR A 246 3.82 -12.45 -10.24
CA TYR A 246 5.00 -12.23 -11.05
C TYR A 246 6.24 -11.99 -10.19
N PRO A 247 7.38 -12.59 -10.54
CA PRO A 247 8.64 -12.21 -9.96
C PRO A 247 9.12 -10.89 -10.58
N MET A 248 9.91 -10.14 -9.82
CA MET A 248 10.58 -8.94 -10.31
C MET A 248 11.95 -8.82 -9.64
N ALA A 249 12.96 -8.40 -10.40
CA ALA A 249 14.31 -8.17 -9.86
C ALA A 249 14.33 -7.05 -8.82
N GLY A 250 15.26 -7.17 -7.88
CA GLY A 250 15.50 -6.21 -6.83
C GLY A 250 14.87 -6.59 -5.49
N ARG A 251 15.05 -5.68 -4.54
CA ARG A 251 14.61 -5.80 -3.15
C ARG A 251 13.23 -5.19 -2.95
N HIS A 252 12.74 -5.28 -1.73
CA HIS A 252 11.40 -4.83 -1.33
C HIS A 252 11.01 -3.44 -1.84
N ALA A 253 11.91 -2.46 -1.73
CA ALA A 253 11.64 -1.07 -2.16
C ALA A 253 11.94 -0.81 -3.65
N THR A 254 12.66 -1.71 -4.34
CA THR A 254 12.97 -1.54 -5.77
C THR A 254 11.70 -1.53 -6.62
N LEU A 255 10.75 -2.39 -6.28
CA LEU A 255 9.47 -2.54 -6.99
C LEU A 255 8.58 -1.28 -6.91
N VAL A 256 8.77 -0.44 -5.89
CA VAL A 256 8.01 0.81 -5.70
C VAL A 256 8.80 2.07 -6.05
N GLY A 257 9.93 1.94 -6.74
CA GLY A 257 10.66 3.08 -7.31
C GLY A 257 11.93 3.50 -6.58
N ASN A 258 12.40 2.75 -5.58
CA ASN A 258 13.76 2.94 -5.06
C ASN A 258 14.77 2.28 -6.01
N ALA A 259 15.29 3.06 -6.96
CA ALA A 259 16.20 2.58 -7.99
C ALA A 259 17.69 2.65 -7.59
N THR A 260 18.00 2.75 -6.29
CA THR A 260 19.38 2.73 -5.82
C THR A 260 20.02 1.36 -5.98
N SER A 261 21.35 1.32 -6.11
CA SER A 261 22.10 0.06 -6.22
C SER A 261 21.93 -0.88 -5.02
N SER A 262 21.50 -0.36 -3.87
CA SER A 262 21.18 -1.14 -2.66
C SER A 262 19.68 -1.25 -2.35
N ALA A 263 18.82 -0.55 -3.10
CA ALA A 263 17.39 -0.35 -2.81
C ALA A 263 17.15 0.23 -1.39
N ASP A 264 18.02 1.13 -0.96
CA ASP A 264 17.99 1.77 0.36
C ASP A 264 18.33 3.26 0.17
N THR A 265 19.17 3.83 1.04
CA THR A 265 19.59 5.22 0.98
C THR A 265 20.61 5.41 -0.13
N ALA A 266 20.34 6.35 -1.03
CA ALA A 266 21.23 6.66 -2.14
C ALA A 266 22.60 7.14 -1.64
N ARG A 267 23.66 6.59 -2.22
CA ARG A 267 25.05 6.98 -1.91
C ARG A 267 25.55 8.17 -2.72
N SER A 268 24.89 8.47 -3.83
CA SER A 268 25.17 9.60 -4.71
C SER A 268 23.96 9.94 -5.59
N SER A 269 24.00 11.07 -6.30
CA SER A 269 22.97 11.43 -7.28
C SER A 269 22.84 10.41 -8.41
N ASN A 270 23.97 9.85 -8.87
CA ASN A 270 23.99 8.82 -9.92
C ASN A 270 23.38 7.49 -9.44
N ASP A 271 23.44 7.23 -8.13
CA ASP A 271 22.87 6.03 -7.53
C ASP A 271 21.33 6.06 -7.53
N LEU A 272 20.71 7.24 -7.49
CA LEU A 272 19.24 7.37 -7.42
C LEU A 272 18.48 6.67 -8.56
N LYS A 273 19.10 6.50 -9.73
CA LYS A 273 18.51 5.88 -10.92
C LYS A 273 19.29 4.65 -11.40
N ALA A 274 20.10 4.06 -10.52
CA ALA A 274 21.01 2.98 -10.84
C ALA A 274 20.33 1.73 -11.43
N LEU A 275 19.11 1.41 -10.97
CA LEU A 275 18.34 0.20 -11.30
C LEU A 275 16.83 0.53 -11.38
N SER A 276 16.44 1.38 -12.34
CA SER A 276 15.06 1.89 -12.44
C SER A 276 14.05 0.93 -13.08
N GLY A 277 14.54 -0.03 -13.87
CA GLY A 277 13.73 -0.93 -14.68
C GLY A 277 12.57 -1.60 -13.92
N PRO A 278 12.84 -2.28 -12.78
CA PRO A 278 11.80 -2.97 -12.03
C PRO A 278 10.63 -2.07 -11.63
N GLY A 279 10.91 -0.91 -11.04
CA GLY A 279 9.88 0.04 -10.60
C GLY A 279 9.07 0.62 -11.77
N GLN A 280 9.70 0.83 -12.95
CA GLN A 280 9.00 1.32 -14.14
C GLN A 280 8.02 0.27 -14.69
N ILE A 281 8.44 -0.99 -14.79
CA ILE A 281 7.59 -2.09 -15.25
C ILE A 281 6.40 -2.26 -14.29
N VAL A 282 6.66 -2.38 -12.98
CA VAL A 282 5.59 -2.56 -11.98
C VAL A 282 4.61 -1.39 -11.99
N ARG A 283 5.11 -0.14 -12.11
CA ARG A 283 4.25 1.05 -12.24
C ARG A 283 3.36 0.99 -13.46
N HIS A 284 3.92 0.69 -14.63
CA HIS A 284 3.16 0.62 -15.87
C HIS A 284 2.06 -0.45 -15.82
N LEU A 285 2.35 -1.60 -15.23
CA LEU A 285 1.39 -2.70 -15.09
C LEU A 285 0.32 -2.39 -14.03
N ALA A 286 0.66 -1.67 -12.96
CA ALA A 286 -0.31 -1.15 -11.99
C ALA A 286 -1.28 -0.15 -12.65
N GLU A 287 -0.75 0.81 -13.42
CA GLU A 287 -1.54 1.78 -14.17
C GLU A 287 -2.48 1.09 -15.17
N SER A 288 -2.01 0.04 -15.87
CA SER A 288 -2.81 -0.73 -16.83
C SER A 288 -3.92 -1.54 -16.15
N CYS A 289 -3.62 -2.20 -15.03
CA CYS A 289 -4.63 -2.91 -14.23
C CYS A 289 -5.71 -1.97 -13.71
N LEU A 290 -5.31 -0.82 -13.13
CA LEU A 290 -6.25 0.17 -12.61
C LEU A 290 -7.17 0.71 -13.72
N LYS A 291 -6.63 1.05 -14.89
CA LYS A 291 -7.43 1.46 -16.05
C LYS A 291 -8.43 0.39 -16.47
N ARG A 292 -8.00 -0.88 -16.56
CA ARG A 292 -8.87 -2.01 -16.88
C ARG A 292 -9.96 -2.22 -15.82
N TRP A 293 -9.68 -1.91 -14.57
CA TRP A 293 -10.65 -1.95 -13.47
C TRP A 293 -11.52 -0.69 -13.34
N GLY A 294 -11.52 0.18 -14.35
CA GLY A 294 -12.41 1.35 -14.43
C GLY A 294 -11.87 2.62 -13.76
N VAL A 295 -10.58 2.65 -13.41
CA VAL A 295 -9.94 3.83 -12.81
C VAL A 295 -9.36 4.74 -13.88
N SER A 296 -9.67 6.02 -13.81
CA SER A 296 -8.97 7.03 -14.62
C SER A 296 -7.68 7.46 -13.91
N LEU A 297 -6.57 7.56 -14.63
CA LEU A 297 -5.29 8.02 -14.10
C LEU A 297 -4.68 9.06 -15.03
N LYS A 298 -4.04 10.09 -14.45
CA LYS A 298 -3.20 11.06 -15.16
C LYS A 298 -1.73 10.66 -15.05
N ASN A 299 -0.87 11.26 -15.87
CA ASN A 299 0.59 11.09 -15.79
C ASN A 299 1.07 9.61 -15.80
N CYS A 300 0.37 8.75 -16.55
CA CYS A 300 0.78 7.36 -16.73
C CYS A 300 2.08 7.28 -17.54
N LEU A 301 2.88 6.24 -17.29
CA LEU A 301 4.09 5.97 -18.08
C LEU A 301 3.77 5.64 -19.54
N ASN A 302 2.67 4.91 -19.78
CA ASN A 302 2.23 4.47 -21.11
C ASN A 302 3.35 3.81 -21.94
N LEU A 303 4.12 2.93 -21.31
CA LEU A 303 5.21 2.20 -21.99
C LEU A 303 4.65 1.36 -23.14
N SER A 304 5.35 1.38 -24.26
CA SER A 304 5.14 0.48 -25.40
C SER A 304 5.72 -0.91 -25.13
N GLU A 305 5.34 -1.91 -25.94
CA GLU A 305 5.91 -3.27 -25.86
C GLU A 305 7.44 -3.26 -26.09
N ASP A 306 7.95 -2.37 -26.94
CA ASP A 306 9.39 -2.21 -27.19
C ASP A 306 10.13 -1.59 -25.98
N GLU A 307 9.52 -0.62 -25.31
CA GLU A 307 10.07 -0.04 -24.08
C GLU A 307 10.07 -1.07 -22.93
N LEU A 308 8.99 -1.84 -22.77
CA LEU A 308 8.93 -2.94 -21.81
C LEU A 308 10.01 -4.00 -22.08
N ASN A 309 10.18 -4.40 -23.34
CA ASN A 309 11.25 -5.31 -23.76
C ASN A 309 12.64 -4.76 -23.42
N SER A 310 12.85 -3.47 -23.66
CA SER A 310 14.13 -2.81 -23.39
C SER A 310 14.44 -2.77 -21.90
N LEU A 311 13.45 -2.47 -21.06
CA LEU A 311 13.59 -2.51 -19.60
C LEU A 311 13.86 -3.93 -19.10
N ALA A 312 13.16 -4.94 -19.61
CA ALA A 312 13.38 -6.34 -19.23
C ALA A 312 14.79 -6.83 -19.62
N LYS A 313 15.28 -6.47 -20.82
CA LYS A 313 16.66 -6.75 -21.23
C LYS A 313 17.68 -6.06 -20.32
N GLY A 314 17.42 -4.80 -19.93
CA GLY A 314 18.26 -4.07 -18.96
C GLY A 314 18.33 -4.77 -17.61
N ILE A 315 17.19 -5.24 -17.09
CA ILE A 315 17.12 -6.01 -15.84
C ILE A 315 17.98 -7.27 -15.92
N VAL A 316 17.88 -8.04 -17.01
CA VAL A 316 18.67 -9.27 -17.21
C VAL A 316 20.17 -8.96 -17.32
N ALA A 317 20.54 -7.86 -17.97
CA ALA A 317 21.94 -7.44 -18.06
C ALA A 317 22.51 -6.98 -16.71
N ASP A 318 21.67 -6.39 -15.85
CA ASP A 318 22.01 -5.93 -14.51
C ASP A 318 21.92 -7.05 -13.43
N GLU A 319 21.68 -8.31 -13.80
CA GLU A 319 21.55 -9.45 -12.87
C GLU A 319 22.64 -9.50 -11.77
N PRO A 320 23.95 -9.34 -12.09
CA PRO A 320 24.99 -9.36 -11.05
C PRO A 320 24.83 -8.27 -10.00
N ARG A 321 24.20 -7.13 -10.34
CA ARG A 321 23.96 -6.03 -9.42
C ARG A 321 22.81 -6.33 -8.47
N TYR A 322 21.80 -7.07 -8.93
CA TYR A 322 20.72 -7.55 -8.07
C TYR A 322 21.18 -8.67 -7.13
N GLU A 323 22.08 -9.56 -7.56
CA GLU A 323 22.68 -10.57 -6.67
C GLU A 323 23.46 -9.93 -5.50
N LEU A 324 24.13 -8.80 -5.74
CA LEU A 324 24.79 -8.06 -4.66
C LEU A 324 23.82 -7.58 -3.57
N MET A 325 22.55 -7.37 -3.92
CA MET A 325 21.53 -6.96 -2.96
C MET A 325 21.19 -8.04 -1.93
N HIS A 326 21.48 -9.31 -2.21
CA HIS A 326 21.20 -10.44 -1.28
C HIS A 326 21.95 -10.31 0.05
N LYS A 327 23.01 -9.48 0.10
CA LYS A 327 23.84 -9.22 1.29
C LYS A 327 23.35 -8.04 2.13
N ILE A 328 22.28 -7.36 1.72
CA ILE A 328 21.78 -6.14 2.35
C ILE A 328 20.47 -6.47 3.07
N SER A 329 20.34 -6.05 4.33
CA SER A 329 19.16 -6.33 5.16
C SER A 329 18.58 -5.08 5.80
N TYR A 330 17.25 -4.98 5.82
CA TYR A 330 16.50 -3.98 6.60
C TYR A 330 16.43 -4.31 8.09
N THR A 331 16.69 -5.57 8.48
CA THR A 331 16.56 -6.06 9.86
C THR A 331 17.90 -6.51 10.43
N TYR A 332 19.01 -6.07 9.84
CA TYR A 332 20.39 -6.45 10.15
C TYR A 332 20.75 -7.92 9.84
N PHE A 333 19.77 -8.81 9.73
CA PHE A 333 19.96 -10.23 9.42
C PHE A 333 19.39 -10.60 8.06
N THR A 334 20.10 -11.44 7.31
CA THR A 334 19.59 -12.02 6.06
C THR A 334 19.12 -13.46 6.27
N GLU A 335 18.11 -13.89 5.51
CA GLU A 335 17.65 -15.27 5.39
C GLU A 335 17.97 -15.79 3.98
N LEU A 336 18.50 -17.01 3.91
CA LEU A 336 18.83 -17.69 2.66
C LEU A 336 18.25 -19.10 2.75
N ASP A 337 17.28 -19.41 1.90
CA ASP A 337 16.65 -20.73 1.82
C ASP A 337 17.10 -21.40 0.53
N GLY A 338 18.19 -22.19 0.61
CA GLY A 338 18.77 -22.83 -0.57
C GLY A 338 19.31 -21.85 -1.64
N GLY A 339 19.61 -20.60 -1.27
CA GLY A 339 20.00 -19.52 -2.18
C GLY A 339 18.82 -18.68 -2.69
N GLU A 340 17.59 -19.11 -2.44
CA GLU A 340 16.38 -18.38 -2.80
C GLU A 340 15.85 -17.51 -1.65
N ARG A 341 14.91 -16.61 -1.99
CA ARG A 341 14.11 -15.89 -1.00
C ARG A 341 13.14 -16.86 -0.33
N TYR A 342 13.01 -16.76 0.97
CA TYR A 342 11.97 -17.45 1.73
C TYR A 342 10.64 -16.68 1.65
N VAL A 343 9.57 -17.34 1.22
CA VAL A 343 8.23 -16.73 1.07
C VAL A 343 7.17 -17.56 1.80
N SER A 344 6.00 -16.97 2.03
CA SER A 344 4.86 -17.65 2.64
C SER A 344 3.78 -17.93 1.61
N LEU A 345 3.50 -19.20 1.35
CA LEU A 345 2.30 -19.64 0.63
C LEU A 345 1.21 -19.92 1.66
N GLY A 346 0.22 -19.02 1.74
CA GLY A 346 -0.66 -18.98 2.90
C GLY A 346 0.15 -18.72 4.17
N SER A 347 0.02 -19.60 5.16
CA SER A 347 0.83 -19.59 6.39
C SER A 347 2.07 -20.48 6.34
N LYS A 348 2.33 -21.16 5.20
CA LYS A 348 3.43 -22.11 5.05
C LYS A 348 4.63 -21.48 4.35
N GLY A 349 5.79 -21.57 5.00
CA GLY A 349 7.08 -21.23 4.40
C GLY A 349 7.48 -22.12 3.23
N VAL A 350 7.90 -21.52 2.12
CA VAL A 350 8.39 -22.22 0.92
C VAL A 350 9.47 -21.40 0.19
N PRO A 351 10.32 -22.04 -0.63
CA PRO A 351 11.24 -21.33 -1.53
C PRO A 351 10.50 -20.52 -2.59
N PHE A 352 11.04 -19.36 -2.96
CA PHE A 352 10.43 -18.43 -3.92
C PHE A 352 10.00 -19.10 -5.23
N SER A 353 10.88 -19.85 -5.90
CA SER A 353 10.59 -20.43 -7.22
C SER A 353 9.66 -21.65 -7.16
N SER A 354 9.38 -22.16 -5.96
CA SER A 354 8.45 -23.28 -5.76
C SER A 354 6.98 -22.85 -5.92
N VAL A 355 6.68 -21.55 -5.84
CA VAL A 355 5.33 -21.01 -5.97
C VAL A 355 4.94 -20.90 -7.45
N LYS A 356 4.34 -21.98 -7.97
CA LYS A 356 3.91 -22.13 -9.37
C LYS A 356 2.75 -23.13 -9.47
N GLY A 357 2.17 -23.24 -10.67
CA GLY A 357 1.14 -24.21 -11.02
C GLY A 357 -0.24 -23.61 -11.22
N ALA A 358 -1.24 -24.49 -11.20
CA ALA A 358 -2.59 -24.24 -11.71
C ALA A 358 -3.43 -23.12 -11.06
N PRO A 359 -3.21 -22.63 -9.81
CA PRO A 359 -3.98 -21.47 -9.35
C PRO A 359 -3.44 -20.15 -9.91
N TYR A 360 -2.29 -20.13 -10.59
CA TYR A 360 -1.60 -18.90 -10.99
C TYR A 360 -1.61 -18.69 -12.50
N LEU A 361 -1.66 -17.41 -12.88
CA LEU A 361 -1.52 -16.94 -14.25
C LEU A 361 -0.36 -15.93 -14.34
N PRO A 362 0.77 -16.27 -14.98
CA PRO A 362 1.06 -17.53 -15.67
C PRO A 362 1.26 -18.70 -14.71
N ALA A 363 1.10 -19.93 -15.20
CA ALA A 363 1.32 -21.14 -14.40
C ALA A 363 2.78 -21.31 -13.94
N THR A 364 3.72 -20.60 -14.56
CA THR A 364 5.11 -20.51 -14.10
C THR A 364 5.26 -19.74 -12.77
N GLY A 365 4.26 -18.93 -12.39
CA GLY A 365 4.22 -18.21 -11.12
C GLY A 365 5.50 -17.41 -10.86
N LEU A 366 6.08 -17.58 -9.67
CA LEU A 366 7.31 -16.90 -9.27
C LEU A 366 8.59 -17.46 -9.90
N ALA A 367 8.50 -18.57 -10.63
CA ALA A 367 9.60 -19.10 -11.44
C ALA A 367 9.64 -18.52 -12.87
N THR A 368 8.76 -17.57 -13.20
CA THR A 368 8.72 -16.93 -14.52
C THR A 368 10.04 -16.20 -14.83
N PRO A 369 10.68 -16.42 -16.00
CA PRO A 369 11.87 -15.67 -16.39
C PRO A 369 11.60 -14.17 -16.50
N LEU A 370 12.49 -13.34 -15.96
CA LEU A 370 12.35 -11.87 -16.01
C LEU A 370 12.43 -11.28 -17.43
N SER A 371 13.00 -12.04 -18.38
CA SER A 371 13.05 -11.69 -19.80
C SER A 371 11.72 -11.92 -20.53
N ASP A 372 10.82 -12.74 -19.99
CA ASP A 372 9.57 -13.09 -20.65
C ASP A 372 8.49 -12.07 -20.33
N ILE A 373 8.47 -10.96 -21.09
CA ILE A 373 7.44 -9.94 -20.94
C ILE A 373 6.07 -10.38 -21.47
N SER A 374 6.00 -11.48 -22.23
CA SER A 374 4.75 -11.92 -22.87
C SER A 374 3.70 -12.33 -21.83
N VAL A 375 4.15 -12.72 -20.64
CA VAL A 375 3.31 -13.03 -19.48
C VAL A 375 2.49 -11.84 -18.98
N TYR A 376 2.91 -10.60 -19.29
CA TYR A 376 2.21 -9.39 -18.91
C TYR A 376 1.07 -9.00 -19.86
N ARG A 377 0.95 -9.63 -21.04
CA ARG A 377 -0.06 -9.27 -22.06
C ARG A 377 -1.50 -9.36 -21.55
N GLN A 378 -1.76 -10.19 -20.54
CA GLN A 378 -3.10 -10.28 -19.92
C GLN A 378 -3.43 -9.12 -18.95
N LEU A 379 -2.45 -8.27 -18.65
CA LEU A 379 -2.59 -7.09 -17.78
C LEU A 379 -2.67 -5.77 -18.58
N LEU A 380 -2.10 -5.77 -19.79
CA LEU A 380 -2.15 -4.68 -20.77
C LEU A 380 -3.51 -4.71 -21.49
#